data_AF-A0A495V7Q0-F1
#
_entry.id   AF-A0A495V7Q0-F1
#
_cell.length_a   1.000
_cell.length_b   1.000
_cell.length_c   1.000
_cell.angle_alpha   90.00
_cell.angle_beta   90.00
_cell.angle_gamma   90.00
#
_symmetry.space_group_name_H-M   'P 1'
#
loop_
_entity.id
_entity.type
_entity.pdbx_description
1 polymer ?
#
loop_
_entity_poly.entity_id
_entity_poly.type
_entity_poly.pdbx_seq_one_letter_code
_entity_poly.pdbx_strand_id
1 'polypeptide(L)' 'MEIRDVFLLEAAVADLESGRLFYEEQRPGLGDFFWGTLLSDVESLIVYGGIHVKEMGCYRMLSKRFPYAVYYEIKEQ' A
#
# COMPACT_ATOMS: atom_id res chain seq x y z
N MET A 1 9.10 15.03 -9.81
CA MET A 1 9.63 13.66 -9.96
C MET A 1 8.51 12.82 -10.54
N GLU A 2 8.75 12.15 -11.66
CA GLU A 2 7.75 11.39 -12.39
C GLU A 2 7.91 9.91 -12.02
N ILE A 3 6.98 9.34 -11.26
CA ILE A 3 6.94 7.90 -10.99
C ILE A 3 6.09 7.28 -12.10
N ARG A 4 6.67 6.33 -12.85
CA ARG A 4 5.99 5.68 -13.98
C ARG A 4 5.31 4.39 -13.58
N ASP A 5 6.00 3.61 -12.78
CA ASP A 5 5.59 2.27 -12.39
C ASP A 5 5.73 2.07 -10.89
N VAL A 6 4.87 1.24 -10.34
CA VAL A 6 4.92 0.80 -8.94
C VAL A 6 5.05 -0.72 -8.92
N PHE A 7 6.11 -1.20 -8.26
CA PHE A 7 6.36 -2.62 -8.11
C PHE A 7 6.18 -3.03 -6.65
N LEU A 8 5.42 -4.10 -6.43
CA LEU A 8 5.22 -4.68 -5.11
C LEU A 8 6.27 -5.75 -4.85
N LEU A 9 6.87 -5.72 -3.65
CA LEU A 9 7.68 -6.82 -3.16
C LEU A 9 6.79 -8.02 -2.83
N GLU A 10 7.32 -9.24 -2.96
CA GLU A 10 6.58 -10.46 -2.58
C GLU A 10 6.08 -10.40 -1.12
N ALA A 11 6.88 -9.84 -0.21
CA ALA A 11 6.47 -9.61 1.17
C ALA A 11 5.25 -8.68 1.29
N ALA A 12 5.20 -7.61 0.49
CA ALA A 12 4.06 -6.69 0.48
C ALA A 12 2.79 -7.35 -0.10
N VAL A 13 2.95 -8.23 -1.09
CA VAL A 13 1.82 -9.03 -1.60
C VAL A 13 1.29 -9.98 -0.52
N ALA A 14 2.18 -10.64 0.22
CA ALA A 14 1.78 -11.51 1.33
C ALA A 14 1.03 -10.74 2.44
N ASP A 15 1.47 -9.53 2.77
CA ASP A 15 0.79 -8.65 3.73
C ASP A 15 -0.62 -8.27 3.26
N LEU A 16 -0.80 -7.97 1.97
CA LEU A 16 -2.10 -7.67 1.37
C LEU A 16 -3.03 -8.89 1.39
N GLU A 17 -2.51 -10.08 1.07
CA GLU A 17 -3.30 -11.33 1.12
C GLU A 17 -3.73 -11.65 2.55
N SER A 18 -2.82 -11.55 3.52
CA SER A 18 -3.11 -11.76 4.94
C SER A 18 -4.17 -10.78 5.45
N GLY A 19 -4.02 -9.49 5.12
CA GLY A 19 -5.02 -8.47 5.48
C GLY A 19 -6.38 -8.73 4.85
N ARG A 20 -6.43 -9.13 3.58
CA ARG A 20 -7.68 -9.47 2.89
C ARG A 20 -8.42 -10.60 3.60
N LEU A 21 -7.73 -11.68 3.93
CA LEU A 21 -8.31 -12.82 4.64
C LEU A 21 -8.81 -12.42 6.04
N PHE A 22 -7.98 -11.70 6.80
CA PHE A 22 -8.32 -11.23 8.14
C PHE A 22 -9.59 -10.36 8.17
N TYR A 23 -9.75 -9.47 7.19
CA TYR A 23 -10.93 -8.61 7.10
C TYR A 23 -12.16 -9.35 6.59
N GLU A 24 -11.99 -10.31 5.68
CA GLU A 24 -13.11 -11.14 5.21
C GLU A 24 -13.72 -11.99 6.33
N GLU A 25 -12.90 -12.53 7.22
CA GLU A 25 -13.34 -13.30 8.39
C GLU A 25 -14.20 -12.47 9.36
N GLN A 26 -13.98 -11.15 9.43
CA GLN A 26 -14.75 -10.27 10.30
C GLN A 26 -16.13 -9.95 9.75
N ARG A 27 -16.23 -9.74 8.43
CA ARG A 27 -17.49 -9.45 7.76
C ARG A 27 -17.38 -9.80 6.28
N PRO A 28 -18.35 -10.54 5.71
CA PRO A 28 -18.38 -10.83 4.28
C PRO A 28 -18.25 -9.56 3.42
N GLY A 29 -17.32 -9.59 2.46
CA GLY A 29 -16.99 -8.50 1.54
C GLY A 29 -16.08 -7.42 2.10
N LEU A 30 -15.71 -7.47 3.38
CA LEU A 30 -14.76 -6.50 3.96
C LEU A 30 -13.33 -6.76 3.50
N GLY A 31 -12.98 -8.02 3.19
CA GLY A 31 -11.68 -8.35 2.62
C GLY A 31 -11.48 -7.69 1.25
N ASP A 32 -12.47 -7.81 0.37
CA ASP A 32 -12.40 -7.17 -0.95
C ASP A 32 -12.40 -5.64 -0.86
N PHE A 33 -13.14 -5.06 0.11
CA PHE A 33 -13.09 -3.62 0.38
C PHE A 33 -11.70 -3.17 0.89
N PHE A 34 -11.07 -3.98 1.75
CA PHE A 34 -9.68 -3.79 2.17
C PHE A 34 -8.73 -3.80 0.97
N TRP A 35 -8.80 -4.85 0.15
CA TRP A 35 -7.94 -5.03 -1.01
C TRP A 35 -8.04 -3.86 -1.98
N GLY A 36 -9.27 -3.47 -2.36
CA GLY A 36 -9.49 -2.34 -3.27
C GLY A 36 -9.02 -1.01 -2.70
N THR A 37 -9.16 -0.80 -1.39
CA THR A 37 -8.67 0.42 -0.73
C THR A 37 -7.14 0.49 -0.76
N LEU A 38 -6.45 -0.57 -0.34
CA LEU A 38 -4.99 -0.57 -0.28
C LEU A 38 -4.35 -0.50 -1.66
N LEU A 39 -4.93 -1.19 -2.65
CA LEU A 39 -4.46 -1.10 -4.04
C LEU A 39 -4.59 0.33 -4.57
N SER A 40 -5.72 1.00 -4.32
CA SER A 40 -5.92 2.40 -4.72
C SER A 40 -4.95 3.35 -4.02
N ASP A 41 -4.61 3.10 -2.75
CA ASP A 41 -3.59 3.87 -2.05
C ASP A 41 -2.21 3.66 -2.72
N VAL A 42 -1.82 2.42 -3.04
CA VAL A 42 -0.55 2.09 -3.73
C VAL A 42 -0.48 2.74 -5.12
N GLU A 43 -1.54 2.67 -5.93
CA GLU A 43 -1.60 3.31 -7.25
C GLU A 43 -1.43 4.83 -7.17
N SER A 44 -1.89 5.44 -6.08
CA SER A 44 -1.75 6.88 -5.87
C SER A 44 -0.29 7.34 -5.74
N LEU A 45 0.65 6.41 -5.48
CA LEU A 45 2.09 6.70 -5.43
C LEU A 45 2.65 7.16 -6.78
N ILE A 46 1.99 6.84 -7.90
CA ILE A 46 2.35 7.38 -9.22
C ILE A 46 2.29 8.92 -9.21
N VAL A 47 1.33 9.49 -8.49
CA VAL A 47 1.08 10.94 -8.43
C VAL A 47 1.73 11.58 -7.22
N TYR A 48 1.64 10.94 -6.06
CA TYR A 48 2.03 11.52 -4.76
C TYR A 48 3.32 10.91 -4.19
N GLY A 49 3.96 9.98 -4.89
CA GLY A 49 5.16 9.36 -4.38
C GLY A 49 6.30 10.37 -4.23
N GLY A 50 6.93 10.32 -3.06
CA GLY A 50 8.09 11.13 -2.68
C GLY A 50 7.76 12.29 -1.75
N ILE A 51 6.47 12.61 -1.54
CA ILE A 51 6.05 13.69 -0.63
C ILE A 51 5.84 13.21 0.81
N HIS A 52 5.77 11.89 1.01
CA HIS A 52 5.49 11.28 2.30
C HIS A 52 6.69 11.39 3.26
N VAL A 53 6.42 11.33 4.57
CA VAL A 53 7.49 11.34 5.58
C VAL A 53 8.37 10.10 5.44
N LYS A 54 9.67 10.24 5.71
CA LYS A 54 10.57 9.09 5.79
C LYS A 54 10.63 8.55 7.21
N GLU A 55 10.40 7.26 7.36
CA GLU A 55 10.56 6.51 8.61
C GLU A 55 11.34 5.22 8.30
N MET A 56 12.29 4.86 9.16
CA MET A 56 13.10 3.64 9.00
C MET A 56 13.85 3.55 7.65
N GLY A 57 14.16 4.70 7.04
CA GLY A 57 14.85 4.78 5.75
C GLY A 57 13.94 4.79 4.52
N CYS A 58 12.65 4.46 4.67
CA CYS A 58 11.68 4.39 3.58
C CYS A 58 10.66 5.54 3.66
N TYR A 59 10.06 5.90 2.53
CA TYR A 59 8.86 6.74 2.54
C TYR A 59 7.70 5.95 3.12
N ARG A 60 6.88 6.59 3.97
CA ARG A 60 5.75 5.97 4.64
C ARG A 60 4.45 6.70 4.33
N MET A 61 3.56 6.02 3.62
CA MET A 61 2.20 6.49 3.35
C MET A 61 1.22 5.72 4.25
N LEU A 62 0.32 6.43 4.93
CA LEU A 62 -0.76 5.80 5.70
C LEU A 62 -1.94 5.49 4.78
N SER A 63 -2.56 4.32 4.95
CA SER A 63 -3.80 4.03 4.25
C SER A 63 -4.93 4.93 4.76
N LYS A 64 -5.85 5.28 3.86
CA LYS A 64 -6.93 6.23 4.16
C LYS A 64 -8.03 5.66 5.06
N ARG A 65 -8.24 4.34 5.06
CA ARG A 65 -9.38 3.71 5.75
C ARG A 65 -8.99 2.56 6.66
N PHE A 66 -7.83 1.96 6.45
CA PHE A 66 -7.36 0.82 7.23
C PHE A 66 -6.11 1.22 8.04
N PRO A 67 -5.88 0.61 9.20
CA PRO A 67 -4.75 0.91 10.08
C PRO A 67 -3.44 0.29 9.54
N TYR A 68 -3.12 0.58 8.28
CA TYR A 68 -1.96 0.07 7.54
C TYR A 68 -1.08 1.22 7.08
N ALA A 69 0.22 0.94 6.94
CA ALA A 69 1.19 1.84 6.35
C ALA A 69 1.89 1.14 5.18
N VAL A 70 2.01 1.85 4.05
CA VAL A 70 2.76 1.43 2.88
C VAL A 70 4.14 2.06 2.95
N TYR A 71 5.16 1.21 3.10
CA TYR A 71 6.55 1.61 3.04
C TYR A 71 7.10 1.40 1.63
N TYR A 72 7.72 2.42 1.05
CA TYR A 72 8.25 2.33 -0.30
C TYR A 72 9.54 3.15 -0.46
N GLU A 73 10.30 2.78 -1.49
CA GLU A 73 11.48 3.49 -1.95
C GLU A 73 11.21 4.00 -3.37
N ILE A 74 11.92 5.07 -3.74
CA ILE A 74 11.96 5.53 -5.12
C ILE A 74 13.34 5.17 -5.65
N LYS A 75 13.37 4.37 -6.72
CA LYS A 75 14.59 4.02 -7.43
C LYS A 75 14.60 4.80 -8.74
N GLU A 76 15.66 5.55 -8.96
CA GLU A 76 15.97 6.06 -10.30
C GLU A 76 16.48 4.88 -11.13
N GLN A 77 16.02 4.78 -12.37
CA GLN A 77 16.62 3.88 -13.36
C GLN A 77 17.96 4.42 -13.82
#